data_AF-A0A1H5KG08-F1
#
_entry.id   AF-A0A1H5KG08-F1
#
_cell.length_a   1.000
_cell.length_b   1.000
_cell.length_c   1.000
_cell.angle_alpha   90.00
_cell.angle_beta   90.00
_cell.angle_gamma   90.00
#
_symmetry.space_group_name_H-M   'P 1'
#
loop_
_entity.id
_entity.type
_entity.pdbx_description
1 polymer ?
#
loop_
_entity_poly.entity_id
_entity_poly.type
_entity_poly.pdbx_seq_one_letter_code
_entity_poly.pdbx_strand_id
1 'polypeptide(L)'
;MTPFMISVMSLLDGAPPPVPETEPSQAGPVAVLTDTQVVVRSLAEQLVCEANAVLRDHGPAFTLADETGPGSLSFTIGCGEAEARVETAVSGRTAVARLTAPGLPDDGPRRLTSEDELQALLLGLIAASVRR
;
A
#
# COMPACT_ATOMS: atom_id res chain seq x y z
N MET A 1 -9.61 19.19 -5.15
CA MET A 1 -9.28 17.76 -5.25
C MET A 1 -7.81 17.64 -5.62
N THR A 2 -7.09 16.73 -4.97
CA THR A 2 -5.69 16.40 -5.29
C THR A 2 -5.62 15.54 -6.56
N PRO A 3 -4.45 15.38 -7.20
CA PRO A 3 -4.28 14.46 -8.33
C PRO A 3 -4.76 13.03 -8.01
N PHE A 4 -4.46 12.52 -6.82
CA PHE A 4 -4.90 11.19 -6.41
C PHE A 4 -6.42 11.09 -6.23
N MET A 5 -7.08 12.09 -5.64
CA MET A 5 -8.55 12.16 -5.58
C MET A 5 -9.20 12.11 -6.97
N ILE A 6 -8.58 12.72 -7.98
CA ILE A 6 -9.07 12.67 -9.37
C ILE A 6 -8.95 11.23 -9.91
N SER A 7 -7.82 10.56 -9.66
CA SER A 7 -7.62 9.15 -10.04
C SER A 7 -8.63 8.21 -9.38
N VAL A 8 -8.96 8.43 -8.11
CA VAL A 8 -10.02 7.66 -7.41
C VAL A 8 -11.37 7.87 -8.10
N MET A 9 -11.73 9.12 -8.41
CA MET A 9 -13.00 9.41 -9.12
C MET A 9 -13.03 8.78 -10.51
N SER A 10 -11.94 8.87 -11.28
CA SER A 10 -11.85 8.22 -12.60
C SER A 10 -12.01 6.70 -12.51
N LEU A 11 -11.45 6.06 -11.48
CA LEU A 11 -11.65 4.63 -11.22
C LEU A 11 -13.11 4.31 -10.93
N LEU A 12 -13.79 5.12 -10.11
CA LEU A 12 -15.22 4.96 -9.81
C LEU A 12 -16.10 5.17 -11.07
N ASP A 13 -15.67 6.03 -11.99
CA ASP A 13 -16.30 6.26 -13.29
C ASP A 13 -16.01 5.13 -14.32
N GLY A 14 -15.28 4.07 -13.92
CA GLY A 14 -15.04 2.88 -14.72
C GLY A 14 -13.71 2.81 -15.46
N ALA A 15 -12.76 3.72 -15.17
CA ALA A 15 -11.39 3.56 -15.66
C ALA A 15 -10.78 2.27 -15.10
N PRO A 16 -9.92 1.56 -15.85
CA PRO A 16 -9.25 0.37 -15.33
C PRO A 16 -8.29 0.75 -14.19
N PRO A 17 -8.18 -0.06 -13.12
CA PRO A 17 -7.19 0.18 -12.08
C PRO A 17 -5.78 -0.01 -12.65
N PRO A 18 -4.81 0.85 -12.29
CA PRO A 18 -3.40 0.59 -12.58
C PRO A 18 -2.92 -0.65 -11.80
N VAL A 19 -1.84 -1.27 -12.28
CA VAL A 19 -1.14 -2.36 -11.57
C VAL A 19 0.10 -1.76 -10.92
N PRO A 20 0.29 -1.88 -9.60
CA PRO A 20 1.49 -1.36 -8.95
C PRO A 20 2.73 -2.11 -9.41
N GLU A 21 3.77 -1.37 -9.78
CA GLU A 21 5.06 -1.94 -10.09
C GLU A 21 5.77 -2.40 -8.81
N THR A 22 6.28 -3.64 -8.86
CA THR A 22 6.98 -4.26 -7.75
C THR A 22 8.25 -4.93 -8.23
N GLU A 23 9.25 -4.97 -7.36
CA GLU A 23 10.52 -5.64 -7.60
C GLU A 23 10.86 -6.61 -6.46
N PRO A 24 11.69 -7.64 -6.71
CA PRO A 24 12.23 -8.48 -5.65
C PRO A 24 12.93 -7.64 -4.59
N SER A 25 12.60 -7.86 -3.32
CA SER A 25 13.22 -7.12 -2.23
C SER A 25 14.68 -7.53 -2.04
N GLN A 26 15.51 -6.55 -1.70
CA GLN A 26 16.90 -6.78 -1.34
C GLN A 26 17.13 -6.43 0.14
N ALA A 27 18.00 -7.20 0.79
CA ALA A 27 18.44 -6.88 2.14
C ALA A 27 19.25 -5.58 2.11
N GLY A 28 18.89 -4.63 2.96
CA GLY A 28 19.54 -3.33 3.07
C GLY A 28 19.91 -2.98 4.50
N PRO A 29 20.68 -1.90 4.74
CA PRO A 29 20.93 -1.39 6.08
C PRO A 29 19.62 -1.02 6.77
N VAL A 30 19.48 -1.38 8.05
CA VAL A 30 18.25 -1.09 8.84
C VAL A 30 17.86 0.38 8.74
N ALA A 31 18.81 1.29 8.96
CA ALA A 31 18.54 2.74 8.95
C ALA A 31 17.89 3.21 7.65
N VAL A 32 18.29 2.66 6.51
CA VAL A 32 17.74 3.03 5.19
C VAL A 32 16.32 2.51 5.05
N LEU A 33 16.10 1.21 5.32
CA LEU A 33 14.77 0.64 5.08
C LEU A 33 13.74 1.10 6.11
N THR A 34 14.14 1.39 7.35
CA THR A 34 13.24 1.97 8.35
C THR A 34 12.87 3.41 8.01
N ASP A 35 13.79 4.18 7.42
CA ASP A 35 13.49 5.54 6.94
C ASP A 35 12.48 5.48 5.80
N THR A 36 12.72 4.64 4.78
CA THR A 36 11.75 4.37 3.71
C THR A 36 10.40 3.93 4.26
N GLN A 37 10.36 3.02 5.25
CA GLN A 37 9.11 2.58 5.88
C GLN A 37 8.32 3.76 6.45
N VAL A 38 8.98 4.71 7.13
CA VAL A 38 8.32 5.89 7.71
C VAL A 38 7.76 6.80 6.61
N VAL A 39 8.50 7.01 5.53
CA VAL A 39 8.03 7.80 4.39
C VAL A 39 6.82 7.15 3.74
N VAL A 40 6.90 5.86 3.41
CA VAL A 40 5.80 5.09 2.79
C VAL A 40 4.56 5.07 3.68
N ARG A 41 4.71 4.90 5.00
CA ARG A 41 3.59 4.94 5.95
C ARG A 41 2.94 6.32 5.99
N SER A 42 3.73 7.39 5.97
CA SER A 42 3.22 8.77 5.98
C SER A 42 2.44 9.08 4.70
N LEU A 43 2.95 8.63 3.55
CA LEU A 43 2.25 8.74 2.28
C LEU A 43 0.96 7.91 2.29
N ALA A 44 0.98 6.69 2.86
CA ALA A 44 -0.21 5.85 3.00
C ALA A 44 -1.33 6.57 3.77
N GLU A 45 -1.00 7.20 4.90
CA GLU A 45 -1.96 7.96 5.70
C GLU A 45 -2.57 9.12 4.90
N GLN A 46 -1.74 9.88 4.18
CA GLN A 46 -2.24 10.95 3.32
C GLN A 46 -3.20 10.42 2.25
N LEU A 47 -2.78 9.41 1.49
CA LEU A 47 -3.58 8.86 0.40
C LEU A 47 -4.88 8.21 0.91
N VAL A 48 -4.85 7.51 2.04
CA VAL A 48 -6.06 6.96 2.69
C VAL A 48 -7.03 8.08 3.07
N CYS A 49 -6.54 9.19 3.65
CA CYS A 49 -7.37 10.35 3.96
C CYS A 49 -7.99 10.96 2.69
N GLU A 50 -7.20 11.09 1.62
CA GLU A 50 -7.66 11.63 0.35
C GLU A 50 -8.71 10.73 -0.33
N ALA A 51 -8.46 9.42 -0.40
CA ALA A 51 -9.42 8.45 -0.96
C ALA A 51 -10.72 8.43 -0.16
N ASN A 52 -10.65 8.42 1.18
CA ASN A 52 -11.83 8.41 2.04
C ASN A 52 -12.69 9.66 1.92
N ALA A 53 -12.11 10.81 1.54
CA ALA A 53 -12.89 11.99 1.24
C ALA A 53 -13.77 11.81 -0.02
N VAL A 54 -13.31 11.04 -1.00
CA VAL A 54 -14.04 10.73 -2.25
C VAL A 54 -15.01 9.55 -2.07
N LEU A 55 -14.59 8.51 -1.34
CA LEU A 55 -15.33 7.26 -1.18
C LEU A 55 -16.56 7.34 -0.27
N ARG A 56 -16.72 8.44 0.50
CA ARG A 56 -17.80 8.62 1.49
C ARG A 56 -19.19 8.24 0.98
N ASP A 57 -19.46 8.48 -0.30
CA ASP A 57 -20.76 8.21 -0.94
C ASP A 57 -20.71 7.07 -1.99
N HIS A 58 -19.57 6.40 -2.14
CA HIS A 58 -19.30 5.51 -3.29
C HIS A 58 -18.89 4.07 -2.94
N GLY A 59 -18.54 3.76 -1.68
CA GLY A 59 -18.10 2.40 -1.34
C GLY A 59 -17.49 2.26 0.05
N PRO A 60 -16.82 1.12 0.32
CA PRO A 60 -16.13 0.90 1.59
C PRO A 60 -14.98 1.90 1.75
N ALA A 61 -14.90 2.50 2.94
CA ALA A 61 -13.77 3.34 3.30
C ALA A 61 -12.50 2.51 3.50
N PHE A 62 -11.36 3.11 3.22
CA PHE A 62 -10.06 2.58 3.62
C PHE A 62 -9.87 2.61 5.13
N THR A 63 -9.22 1.57 5.63
CA THR A 63 -8.61 1.51 6.96
C THR A 63 -7.09 1.51 6.83
N LEU A 64 -6.41 2.05 7.84
CA LEU A 64 -4.97 1.99 7.98
C LEU A 64 -4.66 1.63 9.43
N ALA A 65 -3.95 0.53 9.64
CA ALA A 65 -3.60 0.03 10.96
C ALA A 65 -2.11 -0.27 11.05
N ASP A 66 -1.42 0.38 11.98
CA ASP A 66 -0.06 0.03 12.35
C ASP A 66 -0.09 -1.27 13.18
N GLU A 67 0.84 -2.18 12.90
CA GLU A 67 0.96 -3.44 13.62
C GLU A 67 2.23 -3.43 14.47
N THR A 68 2.06 -3.71 15.76
CA THR A 68 3.16 -3.72 16.72
C THR A 68 3.69 -5.13 16.93
N GLY A 69 5.00 -5.31 16.73
CA GLY A 69 5.68 -6.57 17.01
C GLY A 69 7.20 -6.40 17.11
N PRO A 70 7.91 -7.30 17.79
CA PRO A 70 9.37 -7.26 17.84
C PRO A 70 9.95 -7.61 16.46
N GLY A 71 10.96 -6.85 16.02
CA GLY A 71 11.75 -7.19 14.83
C GLY A 71 11.10 -6.84 13.49
N SER A 72 10.00 -6.11 13.47
CA SER A 72 9.45 -5.55 12.23
C SER A 72 8.75 -4.22 12.45
N LEU A 73 8.69 -3.43 11.38
CA LEU A 73 7.76 -2.31 11.26
C LEU A 73 6.75 -2.71 10.20
N SER A 74 5.46 -2.68 10.52
CA SER A 74 4.43 -3.06 9.56
C SER A 74 3.16 -2.26 9.74
N PHE A 75 2.46 -2.05 8.63
CA PHE A 75 1.09 -1.53 8.63
C PHE A 75 0.28 -2.23 7.55
N THR A 76 -1.03 -2.24 7.74
CA THR A 76 -2.01 -2.86 6.85
C THR A 76 -3.00 -1.80 6.38
N ILE A 77 -3.22 -1.76 5.06
CA ILE A 77 -4.22 -0.93 4.38
C ILE A 77 -5.36 -1.85 3.96
N GLY A 78 -6.56 -1.63 4.49
CA GLY A 78 -7.76 -2.39 4.12
C GLY A 78 -8.76 -1.57 3.32
N CYS A 79 -9.49 -2.19 2.39
CA CYS A 79 -10.62 -1.62 1.67
C CYS A 79 -11.66 -2.71 1.40
N GLY A 80 -12.76 -2.71 2.15
CA GLY A 80 -13.71 -3.83 2.14
C GLY A 80 -13.02 -5.14 2.54
N GLU A 81 -13.08 -6.15 1.68
CA GLU A 81 -12.42 -7.46 1.88
C GLU A 81 -11.00 -7.51 1.29
N ALA A 82 -10.54 -6.45 0.61
CA ALA A 82 -9.20 -6.38 0.04
C ALA A 82 -8.25 -5.73 1.03
N GLU A 83 -7.05 -6.29 1.18
CA GLU A 83 -6.02 -5.74 2.06
C GLU A 83 -4.64 -5.75 1.42
N ALA A 84 -3.80 -4.80 1.78
CA ALA A 84 -2.37 -4.83 1.50
C ALA A 84 -1.58 -4.63 2.79
N ARG A 85 -0.52 -5.40 2.95
CA ARG A 85 0.41 -5.32 4.08
C ARG A 85 1.77 -4.85 3.60
N VAL A 86 2.31 -3.82 4.23
CA VAL A 86 3.68 -3.35 4.03
C VAL A 86 4.47 -3.63 5.30
N GLU A 87 5.54 -4.41 5.17
CA GLU A 87 6.40 -4.83 6.27
C GLU A 87 7.86 -4.51 5.96
N THR A 88 8.59 -4.04 6.95
CA THR A 88 10.06 -4.01 6.97
C THR A 88 10.53 -4.91 8.12
N ALA A 89 11.00 -6.11 7.76
CA ALA A 89 11.49 -7.11 8.71
C ALA A 89 12.97 -6.86 9.01
N VAL A 90 13.33 -6.74 10.28
CA VAL A 90 14.68 -6.43 10.76
C VAL A 90 15.37 -7.71 11.25
N SER A 91 16.58 -7.95 10.76
CA SER A 91 17.45 -9.05 11.19
C SER A 91 18.86 -8.52 11.49
N GLY A 92 19.13 -8.24 12.76
CA GLY A 92 20.41 -7.70 13.20
C GLY A 92 20.65 -6.28 12.65
N ARG A 93 21.60 -6.14 11.72
CA ARG A 93 21.96 -4.86 11.09
C ARG A 93 21.37 -4.68 9.70
N THR A 94 20.64 -5.67 9.20
CA THR A 94 19.95 -5.61 7.91
C THR A 94 18.44 -5.66 8.10
N ALA A 95 17.72 -5.17 7.09
CA ALA A 95 16.29 -5.29 6.99
C ALA A 95 15.88 -5.70 5.56
N VAL A 96 14.68 -6.26 5.42
CA VAL A 96 14.08 -6.65 4.15
C VAL A 96 12.65 -6.13 4.12
N ALA A 97 12.29 -5.40 3.06
CA ALA A 97 10.92 -4.96 2.83
C ALA A 97 10.07 -6.10 2.24
N ARG A 98 8.79 -6.14 2.56
CA ARG A 98 7.82 -7.11 2.04
C ARG A 98 6.47 -6.41 1.84
N LEU A 99 5.93 -6.57 0.65
CA LEU A 99 4.58 -6.19 0.27
C LEU A 99 3.77 -7.46 0.03
N THR A 100 2.60 -7.55 0.65
CA THR A 100 1.59 -8.57 0.36
C THR A 100 0.31 -7.86 -0.05
N ALA A 101 -0.27 -8.22 -1.18
CA ALA A 101 -1.53 -7.64 -1.68
C ALA A 101 -2.17 -8.58 -2.72
N PRO A 102 -3.49 -8.48 -2.97
CA PRO A 102 -4.18 -9.22 -4.02
C PRO A 102 -3.50 -9.09 -5.38
N GLY A 103 -3.30 -10.23 -6.05
CA GLY A 103 -2.74 -10.27 -7.41
C GLY A 103 -1.22 -10.16 -7.48
N LEU A 104 -0.51 -10.00 -6.36
CA LEU A 104 0.95 -10.09 -6.36
C LEU A 104 1.41 -11.56 -6.41
N PRO A 105 2.51 -11.86 -7.12
CA PRO A 105 3.15 -13.18 -7.08
C PRO A 105 3.58 -13.57 -5.68
N ASP A 106 3.46 -14.86 -5.38
CA ASP A 106 3.96 -15.49 -4.14
C ASP A 106 5.32 -16.18 -4.38
N ASP A 107 6.23 -15.52 -5.10
CA ASP A 107 7.54 -16.05 -5.48
C ASP A 107 8.70 -15.49 -4.63
N GLY A 108 8.38 -14.76 -3.56
CA GLY A 108 9.34 -14.24 -2.58
C GLY A 108 8.96 -12.85 -2.05
N PRO A 109 9.79 -12.26 -1.16
CA PRO A 109 9.57 -10.90 -0.68
C PRO A 109 9.72 -9.89 -1.83
N ARG A 110 8.70 -9.05 -2.01
CA ARG A 110 8.70 -7.96 -3.00
C ARG A 110 8.49 -6.62 -2.32
N ARG A 111 8.90 -5.55 -2.97
CA ARG A 111 8.64 -4.16 -2.55
C ARG A 111 8.11 -3.35 -3.72
N LEU A 112 7.46 -2.23 -3.42
CA LEU A 112 7.14 -1.21 -4.41
C LEU A 112 8.44 -0.69 -5.04
N THR A 113 8.46 -0.46 -6.36
CA THR A 113 9.63 0.12 -7.04
C THR A 113 9.84 1.58 -6.66
N SER A 114 8.76 2.28 -6.28
CA SER A 114 8.79 3.65 -5.78
C SER A 114 7.60 3.94 -4.85
N GLU A 115 7.61 5.12 -4.22
CA GLU A 115 6.51 5.60 -3.40
C GLU A 115 5.24 5.90 -4.22
N ASP A 116 5.37 6.30 -5.48
CA ASP A 116 4.24 6.57 -6.37
C ASP A 116 3.39 5.32 -6.64
N GLU A 117 4.02 4.14 -6.62
CA GLU A 117 3.33 2.85 -6.77
C GLU A 117 2.36 2.56 -5.62
N LEU A 118 2.46 3.27 -4.49
CA LEU A 118 1.48 3.18 -3.42
C LEU A 118 0.12 3.70 -3.87
N GLN A 119 0.07 4.72 -4.74
CA GLN A 119 -1.19 5.19 -5.33
C GLN A 119 -1.84 4.10 -6.18
N ALA A 120 -1.04 3.43 -7.02
CA ALA A 120 -1.53 2.34 -7.85
C ALA A 120 -2.03 1.15 -7.00
N LEU A 121 -1.33 0.84 -5.91
CA LEU A 121 -1.75 -0.18 -4.94
C LEU A 121 -3.12 0.13 -4.33
N LEU A 122 -3.34 1.36 -3.85
CA LEU A 122 -4.63 1.75 -3.28
C LEU A 122 -5.76 1.68 -4.32
N LEU A 123 -5.54 2.18 -5.54
CA LEU A 123 -6.53 2.07 -6.61
C LEU A 123 -6.86 0.60 -6.94
N GLY A 124 -5.85 -0.28 -6.92
CA GLY A 124 -6.03 -1.73 -7.05
C GLY A 124 -6.91 -2.32 -5.94
N LEU A 125 -6.72 -1.89 -4.68
CA LEU A 125 -7.54 -2.34 -3.55
C LEU A 125 -9.01 -1.90 -3.69
N ILE A 126 -9.28 -0.66 -4.12
CA ILE A 126 -10.66 -0.21 -4.40
C ILE A 126 -11.29 -1.14 -5.44
N ALA A 127 -10.60 -1.38 -6.56
CA ALA A 127 -11.13 -2.22 -7.63
C ALA A 127 -11.36 -3.68 -7.18
N ALA A 128 -10.47 -4.22 -6.35
CA ALA A 128 -10.61 -5.56 -5.77
C ALA A 128 -11.80 -5.64 -4.79
N SER A 129 -12.11 -4.56 -4.06
CA SER A 129 -13.23 -4.51 -3.12
C SER A 129 -14.61 -4.55 -3.80
N VAL A 130 -14.70 -4.09 -5.05
CA VAL A 130 -15.95 -3.96 -5.81
C VAL A 130 -16.28 -5.21 -6.64
N ARG A 131 -15.28 -6.00 -7.07
CA ARG A 131 -15.50 -7.20 -7.87
C ARG A 131 -16.11 -8.34 -7.02
N ARG A 132 -17.42 -8.56 -7.18
CA ARG A 132 -18.12 -9.82 -6.89
C ARG A 132 -18.85 -10.32 -8.13
#